data_AF-A0A3A4U806-F1
#
_entry.id   AF-A0A3A4U806-F1
#
_cell.length_a   1.000
_cell.length_b   1.000
_cell.length_c   1.000
_cell.angle_alpha   90.00
_cell.angle_beta   90.00
_cell.angle_gamma   90.00
#
_symmetry.space_group_name_H-M   'P 1'
#
loop_
_entity.id
_entity.type
_entity.pdbx_description
1 polymer ?
#
loop_
_entity_poly.entity_id
_entity_poly.type
_entity_poly.pdbx_seq_one_letter_code
_entity_poly.pdbx_strand_id
1 'polypeptide(L)' 'MQSFAMIFDTEDALRNGARRLMTKHGVTGEIEMKPLAGGKWLLEVSSEKELRDTTLDKLQGRRVDAASLELREAGT' A
#
# COMPACT_ATOMS: atom_id res chain seq x y z
N MET A 1 12.31 -4.96 9.47
CA MET A 1 10.90 -5.06 9.06
C MET A 1 10.40 -3.65 8.80
N GLN A 2 9.92 -3.40 7.60
CA GLN A 2 9.38 -2.13 7.16
C GLN A 2 7.95 -2.35 6.70
N SER A 3 7.01 -1.59 7.25
CA SER A 3 5.64 -1.53 6.76
C SER A 3 5.39 -0.19 6.08
N PHE A 4 4.59 -0.20 5.03
CA PHE A 4 4.14 1.01 4.35
C PHE A 4 2.72 0.83 3.82
N ALA A 5 2.01 1.94 3.70
CA ALA A 5 0.66 1.96 3.16
C ALA A 5 0.59 2.84 1.91
N MET A 6 -0.27 2.45 0.96
CA MET A 6 -0.53 3.21 -0.26
C MET A 6 -2.01 3.21 -0.59
N ILE A 7 -2.51 4.37 -1.02
CA ILE A 7 -3.89 4.52 -1.51
C ILE A 7 -3.90 4.50 -3.03
N PHE A 8 -4.84 3.75 -3.58
CA PHE A 8 -5.15 3.64 -4.99
C PHE A 8 -6.59 4.09 -5.24
N ASP A 9 -6.85 4.64 -6.43
CA ASP A 9 -8.20 5.05 -6.84
C ASP A 9 -9.06 3.88 -7.34
N THR A 10 -8.46 2.73 -7.65
CA THR A 10 -9.17 1.56 -8.17
C THR A 10 -8.56 0.26 -7.64
N GLU A 11 -9.37 -0.80 -7.53
CA GLU A 11 -8.92 -2.14 -7.12
C GLU A 11 -7.88 -2.69 -8.11
N ASP A 12 -8.08 -2.49 -9.42
CA ASP A 12 -7.15 -2.97 -10.44
C ASP A 12 -5.75 -2.35 -10.29
N ALA A 13 -5.68 -1.03 -10.07
CA ALA A 13 -4.42 -0.34 -9.84
C ALA A 13 -3.71 -0.86 -8.58
N LEU A 14 -4.47 -1.11 -7.51
CA LEU A 14 -3.96 -1.71 -6.28
C LEU A 14 -3.41 -3.11 -6.54
N ARG A 15 -4.18 -3.99 -7.19
CA ARG A 15 -3.82 -5.38 -7.47
C ARG A 15 -2.58 -5.46 -8.35
N ASN A 16 -2.49 -4.60 -9.35
CA ASN A 16 -1.31 -4.49 -10.21
C ASN A 16 -0.08 -3.98 -9.43
N GLY A 17 -0.28 -3.01 -8.53
CA GLY A 17 0.77 -2.52 -7.62
C GLY A 17 1.31 -3.61 -6.70
N ALA A 18 0.42 -4.33 -6.02
CA ALA A 18 0.77 -5.47 -5.16
C ALA A 18 1.50 -6.56 -5.94
N ARG A 19 1.00 -6.93 -7.12
CA ARG A 19 1.65 -7.94 -7.97
C ARG A 19 3.05 -7.49 -8.39
N ARG A 20 3.25 -6.22 -8.75
CA ARG A 20 4.59 -5.68 -9.07
C ARG A 20 5.53 -5.72 -7.88
N LEU A 21 5.06 -5.39 -6.68
CA LEU A 21 5.85 -5.49 -5.45
C LEU A 21 6.36 -6.92 -5.25
N MET A 22 5.46 -7.91 -5.32
CA MET A 22 5.83 -9.32 -5.14
C MET A 22 6.75 -9.83 -6.27
N THR A 23 6.36 -9.63 -7.53
CA THR A 23 7.06 -10.23 -8.69
C THR A 23 8.34 -9.50 -9.09
N LYS A 24 8.33 -8.17 -9.09
CA LYS A 24 9.42 -7.36 -9.62
C LYS A 24 10.41 -6.93 -8.54
N HIS A 25 9.92 -6.73 -7.32
CA HIS A 25 10.73 -6.24 -6.21
C HIS A 25 11.01 -7.32 -5.15
N GLY A 26 10.44 -8.52 -5.32
CA GLY A 26 10.67 -9.64 -4.42
C GLY A 26 10.21 -9.32 -3.00
N VAL A 27 9.12 -8.56 -2.88
CA VAL A 27 8.51 -8.28 -1.58
C VAL A 27 7.94 -9.58 -1.04
N THR A 28 8.55 -10.04 0.05
CA THR A 28 8.13 -11.21 0.82
C THR A 28 7.60 -10.69 2.16
N GLY A 29 6.32 -10.89 2.40
CA GLY A 29 5.65 -10.38 3.57
C GLY A 29 4.13 -10.37 3.44
N GLU A 30 3.46 -9.73 4.38
CA GLU A 30 2.01 -9.62 4.43
C GLU A 30 1.54 -8.42 3.60
N ILE A 31 0.51 -8.66 2.79
CA ILE A 31 -0.14 -7.63 1.99
C ILE A 31 -1.62 -7.66 2.32
N GLU A 32 -2.13 -6.53 2.81
CA GLU A 32 -3.53 -6.36 3.15
C GLU A 32 -4.16 -5.31 2.22
N MET A 33 -5.35 -5.62 1.75
CA MET A 33 -6.08 -4.80 0.78
C MET A 33 -7.43 -4.43 1.40
N LYS A 34 -7.64 -3.15 1.68
CA LYS A 34 -8.87 -2.64 2.30
C LYS A 34 -9.56 -1.64 1.38
N PRO A 35 -10.86 -1.77 1.12
CA PRO A 35 -11.61 -0.69 0.48
C PRO A 35 -11.70 0.49 1.45
N LEU A 36 -11.50 1.71 0.94
CA LEU A 36 -11.63 2.97 1.67
C LEU A 36 -12.90 3.73 1.25
N ALA A 37 -13.34 4.63 2.11
CA ALA A 37 -14.42 5.55 1.80
C ALA A 37 -14.14 6.36 0.52
N GLY A 38 -15.18 6.61 -0.28
CA GLY A 38 -15.08 7.35 -1.53
C GLY A 38 -14.54 6.53 -2.72
N GLY A 39 -14.63 5.21 -2.67
CA GLY A 39 -14.26 4.32 -3.78
C GLY A 39 -12.75 4.11 -3.95
N LYS A 40 -11.96 4.55 -2.96
CA LYS A 40 -10.51 4.35 -2.93
C LYS A 40 -10.16 3.01 -2.29
N TRP A 41 -8.91 2.62 -2.41
CA TRP A 41 -8.42 1.34 -1.93
C TRP A 41 -7.08 1.52 -1.23
N LEU A 42 -6.95 0.98 -0.03
CA LEU A 42 -5.73 0.95 0.75
C LEU A 42 -4.99 -0.37 0.52
N LEU A 43 -3.71 -0.26 0.26
CA LEU A 43 -2.76 -1.36 0.26
C LEU A 43 -1.80 -1.17 1.42
N GLU A 44 -1.87 -2.03 2.43
CA GLU A 44 -0.88 -2.13 3.48
C GLU A 44 0.08 -3.27 3.16
N VAL A 45 1.37 -3.00 3.26
CA VAL A 45 2.41 -3.97 2.96
C VAL A 45 3.40 -3.99 4.11
N SER A 46 3.53 -5.14 4.75
CA SER A 46 4.51 -5.41 5.79
C SER A 46 5.60 -6.29 5.20
N SER A 47 6.73 -5.69 4.90
CA SER A 47 7.88 -6.39 4.31
C SER A 47 8.93 -6.67 5.38
N GLU A 48 9.44 -7.90 5.40
CA GLU A 48 10.61 -8.22 6.22
C GLU A 48 11.88 -7.54 5.68
N LYS A 49 11.89 -7.30 4.37
CA LYS A 49 12.97 -6.71 3.60
C LYS A 49 12.74 -5.21 3.37
N GLU A 50 13.81 -4.44 3.53
CA GLU A 50 13.77 -2.99 3.31
C GLU A 50 13.60 -2.67 1.82
N LEU A 51 12.59 -1.85 1.51
CA LEU A 51 12.26 -1.44 0.14
C LEU A 51 12.76 -0.03 -0.12
N ARG A 52 13.58 0.13 -1.16
CA ARG A 52 14.09 1.43 -1.59
C ARG A 52 12.95 2.35 -2.02
N ASP A 53 13.03 3.63 -1.65
CA ASP A 53 12.02 4.64 -2.00
C ASP A 53 11.76 4.79 -3.49
N THR A 54 12.80 4.60 -4.30
CA THR A 54 12.71 4.65 -5.77
C THR A 54 11.85 3.52 -6.38
N THR A 55 11.62 2.44 -5.65
CA THR A 55 10.68 1.38 -6.04
C THR A 55 9.25 1.83 -5.80
N LEU A 56 9.01 2.45 -4.65
CA LEU A 56 7.68 2.80 -4.21
C LEU A 56 7.17 4.07 -4.90
N ASP A 57 8.06 4.98 -5.28
CA ASP A 57 7.77 6.14 -6.14
C ASP A 57 7.26 5.73 -7.55
N LYS A 58 7.66 4.55 -8.04
CA LYS A 58 7.22 4.03 -9.35
C LYS A 58 5.84 3.39 -9.34
N LEU A 59 5.19 3.30 -8.19
CA LEU A 59 3.85 2.76 -8.09
C LEU A 59 2.84 3.87 -8.35
N GLN A 60 1.74 3.52 -9.00
CA GLN A 60 0.63 4.45 -9.28
C GLN A 60 -0.19 4.80 -8.01
N GLY A 61 0.25 4.33 -6.85
CA GLY A 61 -0.39 4.55 -5.56
C GLY A 61 0.26 5.71 -4.82
N ARG A 62 -0.54 6.44 -4.06
CA ARG A 62 -0.04 7.50 -3.19
C ARG A 62 0.41 6.88 -1.87
N ARG A 63 1.68 7.04 -1.52
CA ARG A 63 2.19 6.68 -0.18
C ARG A 63 1.46 7.49 0.89
N VAL A 64 1.09 6.79 1.94
CA VAL A 64 0.44 7.34 3.13
C VAL A 64 1.05 6.68 4.35
N ASP A 65 1.19 7.45 5.42
CA ASP A 65 1.54 6.91 6.72
C ASP A 65 0.34 6.13 7.27
N ALA A 66 0.54 4.85 7.60
CA ALA A 66 -0.53 4.00 8.15
C ALA A 66 -1.14 4.61 9.42
N ALA A 67 -0.30 5.22 10.27
CA ALA A 67 -0.74 5.98 11.45
C ALA A 67 -1.63 7.20 11.11
N SER A 68 -1.48 7.79 9.92
CA SER A 68 -2.32 8.90 9.47
C SER A 68 -3.67 8.43 8.94
N LEU A 69 -3.84 7.15 8.63
CA LEU A 69 -5.13 6.60 8.19
C LEU A 69 -6.05 6.28 9.36
N GLU A 70 -5.52 5.72 10.44
CA GLU A 70 -6.31 5.44 11.66
C GLU A 70 -6.95 6.70 12.25
N LEU A 71 -6.28 7.85 12.14
CA LEU A 71 -6.80 9.14 12.61
C LEU A 71 -7.99 9.68 11.79
N ARG A 72 -8.28 9.13 10.60
CA ARG A 72 -9.42 9.56 9.76
C ARG A 72 -10.62 8.64 9.86
N GLU A 73 -10.45 7.42 10.36
CA GLU A 73 -11.55 6.47 10.56
C GLU A 73 -12.12 6.51 11.99
N ALA A 74 -11.36 7.04 12.97
CA ALA A 74 -11.81 7.26 14.35
C ALA A 74 -12.67 8.52 14.55
N GLY A 75 -13.44 8.91 13.52
CA GLY A 75 -14.22 10.15 13.50
C GLY A 75 -15.65 9.98 12.99
N THR A 76 -16.46 9.19 13.70
CA THR A 76 -17.93 9.32 13.76
C THR A 76 -18.44 8.60 14.99
#